data_AF-A0A2M7Z0Y4-F1
#
_entry.id   AF-A0A2M7Z0Y4-F1
#
_cell.length_a   1.000
_cell.length_b   1.000
_cell.length_c   1.000
_cell.angle_alpha   90.00
_cell.angle_beta   90.00
_cell.angle_gamma   90.00
#
_symmetry.space_group_name_H-M   'P 1'
#
loop_
_entity.id
_entity.type
_entity.pdbx_description
1 polymer ?
#
loop_
_entity_poly.entity_id
_entity_poly.type
_entity_poly.pdbx_seq_one_letter_code
_entity_poly.pdbx_strand_id
1 'polypeptide(L)'
;MAGKLGKQVRLELVGEDTEVDKSVADELSDPLVHLVRNSLDHGLETAADRKQHGKGPEGYVRMSAQQEGNSIVIRVEDNGRGLQVEKIGEKAFEKGLVARAELEAMSPREVMNLIFLPGFSTADQVSD
;
A
#
# COMPACT_ATOMS: atom_id res chain seq x y z
N MET A 1 4.06 8.63 14.25
CA MET A 1 3.63 8.76 12.85
C MET A 1 2.10 8.80 12.70
N ALA A 2 1.30 7.91 13.30
CA ALA A 2 -0.19 8.02 13.24
C ALA A 2 -0.79 9.25 13.97
N GLY A 3 -0.31 9.55 15.19
CA GLY A 3 -0.82 10.69 15.98
C GLY A 3 -0.57 12.08 15.40
N LYS A 4 0.37 12.21 14.44
CA LYS A 4 0.64 13.49 13.74
C LYS A 4 -0.31 13.74 12.57
N LEU A 5 -1.02 12.71 12.09
CA LEU A 5 -1.86 12.78 10.88
C LEU A 5 -3.37 12.81 11.20
N GLY A 6 -3.76 12.81 12.48
CA GLY A 6 -5.17 12.75 12.88
C GLY A 6 -5.88 11.44 12.49
N LYS A 7 -5.10 10.38 12.23
CA LYS A 7 -5.60 9.06 11.86
C LYS A 7 -5.64 8.16 13.09
N GLN A 8 -6.76 7.47 13.32
CA GLN A 8 -6.88 6.42 14.31
C GLN A 8 -6.65 5.08 13.60
N VAL A 9 -5.65 4.32 14.05
CA VAL A 9 -5.25 3.08 13.38
C VAL A 9 -4.89 2.02 14.39
N ARG A 10 -5.36 0.80 14.11
CA ARG A 10 -4.94 -0.43 14.77
C ARG A 10 -3.95 -1.19 13.88
N LEU A 11 -2.78 -1.52 14.42
CA LEU A 11 -1.85 -2.45 13.78
C LEU A 11 -2.18 -3.87 14.25
N GLU A 12 -2.40 -4.77 13.31
CA GLU A 12 -2.67 -6.19 13.57
C GLU A 12 -1.52 -7.04 13.03
N LEU A 13 -0.91 -7.83 13.89
CA LEU A 13 0.13 -8.79 13.52
C LEU A 13 -0.46 -10.21 13.66
N VAL A 14 -0.31 -11.02 12.62
CA VAL A 14 -0.83 -12.39 12.57
C VAL A 14 0.26 -13.33 12.07
N GLY A 15 0.42 -14.48 12.73
CA GLY A 15 1.43 -15.48 12.36
C GLY A 15 2.85 -15.08 12.77
N GLU A 16 3.00 -14.42 13.92
CA GLU A 16 4.29 -14.05 14.53
C GLU A 16 5.17 -15.29 14.86
N ASP A 17 4.54 -16.46 14.93
CA ASP A 17 5.14 -17.78 15.11
C ASP A 17 5.61 -18.43 13.81
N THR A 18 5.38 -17.82 12.64
CA THR A 18 5.85 -18.33 11.35
C THR A 18 7.37 -18.23 11.27
N GLU A 19 8.06 -19.37 11.15
CA GLU A 19 9.51 -19.43 11.01
C GLU A 19 9.95 -18.96 9.61
N VAL A 20 10.77 -17.90 9.58
CA VAL A 20 11.38 -17.35 8.36
C VAL A 20 12.90 -17.37 8.54
N ASP A 21 13.65 -17.66 7.47
CA ASP A 21 15.11 -17.53 7.52
C ASP A 21 15.53 -16.11 7.92
N LYS A 22 16.51 -16.00 8.81
CA LYS A 22 16.94 -14.71 9.37
C LYS A 22 17.44 -13.75 8.29
N SER A 23 18.21 -14.23 7.31
CA SER A 23 18.74 -13.37 6.25
C SER A 23 17.61 -12.81 5.38
N VAL A 24 16.61 -13.64 5.07
CA VAL A 24 15.39 -13.21 4.36
C VAL A 24 14.60 -12.20 5.18
N ALA A 25 14.44 -12.43 6.49
CA ALA A 25 13.74 -11.49 7.37
C ALA A 25 14.45 -10.13 7.46
N ASP A 26 15.79 -10.12 7.53
CA ASP A 26 16.60 -8.90 7.57
C ASP A 26 16.47 -8.11 6.26
N GLU A 27 16.49 -8.77 5.09
CA GLU A 27 16.29 -8.13 3.78
C GLU A 27 14.87 -7.56 3.58
N LEU A 28 13.86 -8.21 4.16
CA LEU A 28 12.46 -7.79 4.02
C LEU A 28 12.03 -6.73 5.03
N SER A 29 12.77 -6.52 6.11
CA SER A 29 12.38 -5.61 7.20
C SER A 29 12.07 -4.19 6.70
N ASP A 30 13.01 -3.60 5.95
CA ASP A 30 12.86 -2.25 5.40
C ASP A 30 11.69 -2.14 4.39
N PRO A 31 11.56 -3.03 3.39
CA PRO A 31 10.39 -3.07 2.52
C PRO A 31 9.05 -3.20 3.26
N LEU A 32 8.95 -4.05 4.28
CA LEU A 32 7.71 -4.24 5.03
C LEU A 32 7.34 -3.00 5.86
N VAL A 33 8.32 -2.37 6.50
CA VAL A 33 8.12 -1.08 7.18
C VAL A 33 7.63 -0.01 6.20
N HIS A 34 8.21 0.01 5.00
CA HIS A 34 7.80 0.93 3.94
C HIS A 34 6.36 0.69 3.49
N LEU A 35 5.93 -0.57 3.30
CA LEU A 35 4.55 -0.91 2.95
C LEU A 35 3.56 -0.47 4.05
N VAL A 36 3.85 -0.75 5.31
CA VAL A 36 3.02 -0.30 6.44
C VAL A 36 2.94 1.23 6.48
N ARG A 37 4.07 1.92 6.25
CA ARG A 37 4.09 3.39 6.15
C ARG A 37 3.21 3.89 5.01
N ASN A 38 3.26 3.28 3.83
CA ASN A 38 2.40 3.65 2.69
C ASN A 38 0.92 3.48 3.01
N SER A 39 0.53 2.40 3.68
CA SER A 39 -0.85 2.23 4.17
C SER A 39 -1.22 3.32 5.18
N LEU A 40 -0.32 3.72 6.06
CA LEU A 40 -0.57 4.79 7.04
C LEU A 40 -0.65 6.18 6.42
N ASP A 41 0.23 6.52 5.48
CA ASP A 41 0.37 7.86 4.92
C ASP A 41 -0.66 8.09 3.80
N HIS A 42 -0.80 7.12 2.89
CA HIS A 42 -1.61 7.25 1.68
C HIS A 42 -2.88 6.37 1.70
N GLY A 43 -2.79 5.14 2.21
CA GLY A 43 -3.90 4.18 2.22
C GLY A 43 -5.07 4.64 3.09
N LEU A 44 -4.82 4.80 4.39
CA LEU A 44 -5.83 5.18 5.36
C LEU A 44 -6.25 6.65 5.21
N GLU A 45 -7.55 6.87 5.33
CA GLU A 45 -8.16 8.20 5.36
C GLU A 45 -8.19 8.74 6.80
N THR A 46 -8.48 10.04 6.96
CA THR A 46 -8.70 10.61 8.28
C THR A 46 -10.00 10.08 8.88
N ALA A 47 -10.17 10.16 10.21
CA ALA A 47 -11.43 9.72 10.85
C ALA A 47 -12.66 10.46 10.29
N ALA A 48 -12.50 11.74 9.91
CA ALA A 48 -13.56 12.53 9.27
C ALA A 48 -13.91 11.99 7.88
N ASP A 49 -12.92 11.75 7.02
CA ASP A 49 -13.13 11.21 5.68
C ASP A 49 -13.73 9.80 5.73
N ARG A 50 -13.26 8.94 6.65
CA ARG A 50 -13.81 7.59 6.85
C ARG A 50 -15.30 7.65 7.17
N LYS A 51 -15.70 8.57 8.06
CA LYS A 51 -17.10 8.76 8.45
C LYS A 51 -17.95 9.25 7.27
N GLN A 52 -17.41 10.12 6.40
CA GLN A 52 -18.10 10.55 5.18
C GLN A 52 -18.40 9.38 4.23
N HIS A 53 -17.54 8.36 4.23
CA HIS A 53 -17.71 7.14 3.44
C HIS A 53 -18.41 6.00 4.21
N GLY A 54 -19.02 6.28 5.36
CA GLY A 54 -19.75 5.29 6.16
C GLY A 54 -18.86 4.27 6.91
N LYS A 55 -17.55 4.53 7.01
CA LYS A 55 -16.57 3.65 7.67
C LYS A 55 -16.39 4.06 9.13
N GLY A 56 -15.96 3.11 9.96
CA GLY A 56 -15.60 3.37 11.36
C GLY A 56 -14.43 4.36 11.50
N PRO A 57 -14.33 5.11 12.59
CA PRO A 57 -13.29 6.14 12.78
C PRO A 57 -11.88 5.54 12.87
N GLU A 58 -11.77 4.29 13.35
CA GLU A 58 -10.53 3.52 13.39
C GLU A 58 -10.37 2.70 12.08
N GLY A 59 -9.22 2.83 11.45
CA GLY A 59 -8.76 1.94 10.38
C GLY A 59 -7.87 0.82 10.93
N TYR A 60 -7.62 -0.19 10.11
CA TYR A 60 -6.61 -1.20 10.42
C TYR A 60 -5.55 -1.27 9.33
N VAL A 61 -4.33 -1.59 9.75
CA VAL A 61 -3.30 -2.17 8.89
C VAL A 61 -2.94 -3.52 9.50
N ARG A 62 -3.03 -4.58 8.71
CA ARG A 62 -2.74 -5.95 9.11
C ARG A 62 -1.51 -6.44 8.35
N MET A 63 -0.53 -6.95 9.09
CA MET A 63 0.56 -7.72 8.53
C MET A 63 0.39 -9.17 8.97
N SER A 64 0.38 -10.09 8.01
CA SER A 64 0.30 -11.52 8.29
C SER A 64 1.39 -12.29 7.56
N ALA A 65 2.00 -13.25 8.24
CA ALA A 65 2.84 -14.27 7.63
C ALA A 65 2.17 -15.63 7.81
N GLN A 66 2.12 -16.44 6.75
CA GLN A 66 1.59 -17.78 6.81
C GLN A 66 2.34 -18.71 5.85
N GLN A 67 2.60 -19.94 6.28
CA GLN A 67 3.09 -20.99 5.40
C GLN A 67 1.96 -21.48 4.47
N GLU A 68 2.14 -21.33 3.17
CA GLU A 68 1.27 -21.90 2.14
C GLU A 68 2.08 -22.88 1.28
N GLY A 69 1.95 -24.18 1.58
CA GLY A 69 2.74 -25.23 0.93
C GLY A 69 4.22 -25.09 1.25
N ASN A 70 5.05 -24.87 0.23
CA ASN A 70 6.50 -24.70 0.37
C ASN A 70 6.94 -23.23 0.43
N SER A 71 5.99 -22.30 0.43
CA SER A 71 6.26 -20.87 0.42
C SER A 71 5.72 -20.20 1.67
N ILE A 72 6.37 -19.11 2.07
CA ILE A 72 5.83 -18.20 3.08
C ILE A 72 5.13 -17.07 2.34
N VAL A 73 3.85 -16.86 2.66
CA VAL A 73 3.05 -15.77 2.12
C VAL A 73 3.00 -14.67 3.17
N ILE A 74 3.63 -13.54 2.84
CA ILE A 74 3.55 -12.31 3.62
C ILE A 74 2.50 -11.41 2.97
N ARG A 75 1.54 -10.94 3.77
CA ARG A 75 0.47 -10.05 3.33
C ARG A 75 0.44 -8.81 4.19
N VAL A 76 0.37 -7.66 3.53
CA VAL A 76 0.06 -6.37 4.15
C VAL A 76 -1.30 -5.93 3.60
N GLU A 77 -2.26 -5.69 4.48
CA GLU A 77 -3.63 -5.32 4.15
C GLU A 77 -4.05 -4.10 4.95
N ASP A 78 -4.76 -3.17 4.33
CA ASP A 78 -5.44 -2.09 5.04
C ASP A 78 -6.89 -1.94 4.57
N ASN A 79 -7.72 -1.34 5.42
CA ASN A 79 -9.09 -0.98 5.05
C ASN A 79 -9.23 0.50 4.72
N GLY A 80 -8.24 1.07 4.05
CA GLY A 80 -8.20 2.45 3.60
C GLY A 80 -9.04 2.72 2.36
N ARG A 81 -8.70 3.79 1.64
CA ARG A 81 -9.44 4.24 0.44
C ARG A 81 -9.19 3.37 -0.80
N GLY A 82 -8.24 2.44 -0.72
CA GLY A 82 -7.76 1.67 -1.86
C GLY A 82 -6.90 2.49 -2.82
N LEU A 83 -6.48 1.85 -3.92
CA LEU A 83 -5.73 2.50 -4.98
C LEU A 83 -6.66 3.33 -5.87
N GLN A 84 -6.27 4.58 -6.14
CA GLN A 84 -7.00 5.49 -7.02
C GLN A 84 -6.53 5.26 -8.46
N VAL A 85 -7.13 4.29 -9.14
CA VAL A 85 -6.75 3.80 -10.47
C VAL A 85 -6.59 4.95 -11.47
N GLU A 86 -7.54 5.88 -11.50
CA GLU A 86 -7.53 7.02 -12.40
C GLU A 86 -6.32 7.92 -12.14
N LYS A 87 -6.02 8.21 -10.86
CA LYS A 87 -4.84 9.03 -10.50
C LYS A 87 -3.52 8.35 -10.83
N ILE A 88 -3.46 7.03 -10.70
CA ILE A 88 -2.27 6.24 -11.04
C ILE A 88 -2.02 6.34 -12.55
N GLY A 89 -3.06 6.13 -13.36
CA GLY A 89 -2.99 6.23 -14.80
C GLY A 89 -2.56 7.62 -15.29
N GLU A 90 -3.23 8.67 -14.82
CA GLU A 90 -2.90 10.05 -15.21
C GLU A 90 -1.46 10.41 -14.83
N LYS A 91 -0.99 10.05 -13.62
CA LYS A 91 0.41 10.29 -13.22
C LYS A 91 1.43 9.49 -14.04
N ALA A 92 1.09 8.26 -14.44
CA ALA A 92 1.96 7.47 -15.29
C ALA A 92 2.13 8.11 -16.67
N PHE A 93 1.03 8.63 -17.23
CA PHE A 93 1.03 9.37 -18.49
C PHE A 93 1.81 10.70 -18.39
N GLU A 94 1.56 11.50 -17.36
CA GLU A 94 2.25 12.79 -17.12
C GLU A 94 3.78 12.62 -16.98
N LYS A 95 4.22 11.51 -16.38
CA LYS A 95 5.64 11.16 -16.22
C LYS A 95 6.25 10.52 -17.48
N GLY A 96 5.46 10.32 -18.54
CA GLY A 96 5.91 9.69 -19.78
C GLY A 96 6.25 8.21 -19.65
N LEU A 97 5.74 7.54 -18.62
CA LEU A 97 5.99 6.11 -18.37
C LEU A 97 5.12 5.21 -19.26
N VAL A 98 3.97 5.73 -19.71
CA VAL A 98 3.02 5.06 -20.62
C VAL A 98 2.47 6.07 -21.62
N ALA A 99 2.17 5.63 -22.84
CA ALA A 99 1.48 6.46 -23.82
C ALA A 99 -0.03 6.51 -23.54
N ARG A 100 -0.72 7.57 -23.98
CA ARG A 100 -2.18 7.71 -23.75
C ARG A 100 -2.98 6.54 -24.33
N ALA A 101 -2.65 6.14 -25.56
CA ALA A 101 -3.31 5.02 -26.24
C ALA A 101 -3.09 3.67 -25.53
N GLU A 102 -1.93 3.50 -24.89
CA GLU A 102 -1.62 2.31 -24.10
C GLU A 102 -2.43 2.31 -22.79
N LEU A 103 -2.47 3.45 -22.09
CA LEU A 103 -3.24 3.61 -20.85
C LEU A 103 -4.74 3.36 -21.07
N GLU A 104 -5.31 3.82 -22.19
CA GLU A 104 -6.73 3.61 -22.52
C GLU A 104 -7.06 2.13 -22.85
N ALA A 105 -6.07 1.34 -23.23
CA ALA A 105 -6.22 -0.09 -23.49
C ALA A 105 -6.01 -0.95 -22.23
N MET A 106 -5.46 -0.38 -21.14
CA MET A 106 -5.18 -1.11 -19.90
C MET A 106 -6.46 -1.37 -19.09
N SER A 107 -6.55 -2.58 -18.55
CA SER A 107 -7.49 -2.92 -17.49
C SER A 107 -7.14 -2.20 -16.18
N PRO A 108 -8.09 -2.03 -15.25
CA PRO A 108 -7.80 -1.44 -13.93
C PRO A 108 -6.65 -2.13 -13.19
N ARG A 109 -6.50 -3.45 -13.37
CA ARG A 109 -5.41 -4.23 -12.77
C ARG A 109 -4.06 -3.87 -13.35
N GLU A 110 -3.98 -3.68 -14.67
CA GLU A 110 -2.74 -3.26 -15.33
C GLU A 110 -2.36 -1.84 -14.92
N VAL A 111 -3.33 -0.93 -14.82
CA VAL A 111 -3.09 0.42 -14.30
C VAL A 111 -2.58 0.39 -12.86
N MET A 112 -3.16 -0.44 -11.98
CA MET A 112 -2.66 -0.60 -10.62
C MET A 112 -1.22 -1.11 -10.57
N ASN A 113 -0.81 -1.98 -11.50
CA ASN A 113 0.56 -2.49 -11.55
C ASN A 113 1.61 -1.42 -11.91
N LEU A 114 1.20 -0.28 -12.46
CA LEU A 114 2.10 0.83 -12.77
C LEU A 114 2.81 1.38 -11.52
N ILE A 115 2.25 1.15 -10.31
CA ILE A 115 2.90 1.53 -9.05
C ILE A 115 4.25 0.85 -8.81
N PHE A 116 4.53 -0.26 -9.50
CA PHE A 116 5.78 -1.00 -9.42
C PHE A 116 6.83 -0.54 -10.44
N LEU A 117 6.49 0.40 -11.34
CA LEU A 117 7.46 0.92 -12.29
C LEU A 117 8.54 1.74 -11.58
N PRO A 118 9.83 1.56 -11.95
CA PRO A 118 10.91 2.39 -11.42
C PRO A 118 10.63 3.88 -11.64
N GLY A 119 10.79 4.70 -10.60
CA GLY A 119 10.53 6.14 -10.67
C GLY A 119 9.05 6.53 -10.61
N PHE A 120 8.13 5.58 -10.45
CA PHE A 120 6.73 5.88 -10.20
C PHE A 120 6.51 6.26 -8.74
N SER A 121 5.86 7.40 -8.53
CA SER A 121 5.32 7.82 -7.24
C SER A 121 4.12 8.71 -7.49
N THR A 122 3.09 8.56 -6.67
CA THR A 122 1.92 9.45 -6.66
C THR A 122 2.16 10.70 -5.83
N ALA A 123 3.32 10.87 -5.21
CA ALA A 123 3.69 12.10 -4.52
C ALA A 123 4.22 13.15 -5.52
N ASP A 124 3.83 14.41 -5.34
CA ASP A 124 4.33 15.53 -6.17
C ASP A 124 5.78 15.88 -5.82
N GLN A 125 6.26 15.46 -4.64
CA GLN A 125 7.66 15.51 -4.22
C GLN A 125 8.07 14.13 -3.71
N VAL A 126 9.31 13.72 -4.00
CA VAL A 126 9.89 12.51 -3.42
C VAL A 126 10.10 12.78 -1.93
N SER A 127 9.38 12.06 -1.08
CA SER A 127 9.62 12.08 0.37
C SER A 127 10.67 11.02 0.69
N ASP A 128 11.81 11.43 1.26
CA ASP A 128 12.78 10.54 1.91
C ASP A 128 12.24 9.97 3.23
#